data_AF-A0A392TDS3-F1
#
_entry.id   AF-A0A392TDS3-F1
#
_cell.length_a   1.000
_cell.length_b   1.000
_cell.length_c   1.000
_cell.angle_alpha   90.00
_cell.angle_beta   90.00
_cell.angle_gamma   90.00
#
_symmetry.space_group_name_H-M   'P 1'
#
loop_
_entity.id
_entity.type
_entity.pdbx_description
1 polymer ?
#
loop_
_entity_poly.entity_id
_entity_poly.type
_entity_poly.pdbx_seq_one_letter_code
_entity_poly.pdbx_strand_id
1 'polypeptide(L)' 'MFKGEFLWKYFPADIKNKMVVEFMELKHGDMSVTEYAVKFESLCAFIPHYNTLEAENDKCVKFESGLHPDIKHLIG' A
#
# COMPACT_ATOMS: atom_id res chain seq x y z
N MET A 1 -6.36 -9.91 -10.15
CA MET A 1 -5.93 -9.07 -11.28
C MET A 1 -7.05 -8.18 -11.84
N PHE A 2 -8.20 -8.74 -12.27
CA PHE A 2 -9.31 -7.98 -12.90
C PHE A 2 -9.78 -6.73 -12.13
N LYS A 3 -9.98 -6.84 -10.81
CA LYS A 3 -10.52 -5.74 -9.99
C LYS A 3 -9.63 -4.49 -10.02
N GLY A 4 -8.31 -4.64 -9.83
CA GLY A 4 -7.37 -3.52 -9.82
C GLY A 4 -7.23 -2.83 -11.18
N GLU A 5 -7.11 -3.61 -12.26
CA GLU A 5 -7.05 -3.06 -13.63
C GLU A 5 -8.35 -2.36 -14.05
N PHE A 6 -9.50 -2.94 -13.70
CA PHE A 6 -10.80 -2.35 -13.96
C PHE A 6 -10.93 -1.00 -13.24
N LEU A 7 -10.65 -0.96 -11.95
CA LEU A 7 -10.72 0.27 -11.16
C LEU A 7 -9.77 1.33 -11.69
N TRP A 8 -8.53 0.95 -12.03
CA TRP A 8 -7.56 1.87 -12.62
C TRP A 8 -7.99 2.43 -13.98
N LYS A 9 -8.68 1.63 -14.80
CA LYS A 9 -9.16 2.03 -16.13
C LYS A 9 -10.34 3.01 -16.07
N TYR A 10 -11.26 2.82 -15.12
CA TYR A 10 -12.51 3.58 -15.09
C TYR A 10 -12.54 4.68 -14.02
N PHE A 11 -11.62 4.69 -13.06
CA PHE A 11 -11.59 5.76 -12.06
C PHE A 11 -11.02 7.06 -12.66
N PRO A 12 -11.61 8.21 -12.28
CA PRO A 12 -11.05 9.52 -12.60
C PRO A 12 -9.58 9.66 -12.17
N ALA A 13 -8.80 10.40 -12.96
CA ALA A 13 -7.37 10.57 -12.73
C ALA A 13 -7.06 11.24 -11.38
N ASP A 14 -7.90 12.18 -10.94
CA ASP A 14 -7.78 12.84 -9.64
C ASP A 14 -7.95 11.87 -8.47
N ILE A 15 -8.88 10.92 -8.56
CA ILE A 15 -9.07 9.89 -7.53
C ILE A 15 -7.89 8.93 -7.50
N LYS A 16 -7.40 8.51 -8.67
CA LYS A 16 -6.20 7.65 -8.78
C LYS A 16 -4.97 8.34 -8.20
N ASN A 17 -4.76 9.61 -8.51
CA ASN A 17 -3.63 10.37 -7.99
C ASN A 17 -3.71 10.49 -6.46
N LYS A 18 -4.90 10.74 -5.90
CA LYS A 18 -5.09 10.75 -4.44
C LYS A 18 -4.74 9.40 -3.81
N MET A 19 -5.20 8.29 -4.38
CA MET A 19 -4.88 6.95 -3.87
C MET A 19 -3.37 6.66 -3.93
N VAL A 20 -2.69 7.04 -5.02
CA VAL A 20 -1.25 6.87 -5.16
C VAL A 20 -0.50 7.73 -4.13
N VAL A 21 -0.88 9.00 -3.96
CA VAL A 21 -0.28 9.88 -2.95
C VAL A 21 -0.50 9.31 -1.55
N GLU A 22 -1.72 8.89 -1.22
CA GLU A 22 -2.04 8.30 0.08
C GLU A 22 -1.23 7.03 0.34
N PHE A 23 -1.05 6.16 -0.66
CA PHE A 23 -0.22 4.97 -0.54
C PHE A 23 1.27 5.29 -0.38
N MET A 24 1.78 6.27 -1.12
CA MET A 24 3.18 6.67 -1.04
C MET A 24 3.50 7.30 0.32
N GLU A 25 2.58 8.07 0.89
CA GLU A 25 2.74 8.73 2.18
C GLU A 25 2.28 7.89 3.38
N LEU A 26 1.71 6.70 3.13
CA LEU A 26 1.19 5.82 4.18
C LEU A 26 2.29 5.47 5.19
N LYS A 27 2.01 5.77 6.45
CA LYS A 27 2.82 5.40 7.62
C LYS A 27 1.92 4.76 8.66
N HIS A 28 2.48 3.86 9.45
CA HIS A 28 1.80 3.23 10.59
C HIS A 28 1.30 4.30 11.56
N GLY A 29 2.15 5.28 11.90
CA GLY A 29 1.78 6.36 12.81
C GLY A 29 1.27 5.81 14.13
N ASP A 30 0.10 6.30 14.55
CA ASP A 30 -0.59 5.88 15.78
C ASP A 30 -1.61 4.74 15.56
N MET A 31 -1.73 4.21 14.34
CA MET A 31 -2.58 3.06 14.07
C MET A 31 -2.03 1.82 14.79
N SER A 32 -2.87 0.80 14.97
CA SER A 32 -2.36 -0.55 15.21
C SER A 32 -1.74 -1.15 13.95
N VAL A 33 -0.85 -2.13 14.12
CA VAL A 33 -0.20 -2.82 12.99
C VAL A 33 -1.25 -3.47 12.08
N THR A 34 -2.33 -3.98 12.67
CA THR A 34 -3.46 -4.57 11.93
C THR A 34 -4.20 -3.53 11.09
N GLU A 35 -4.51 -2.36 11.63
CA GLU A 35 -5.16 -1.28 10.89
C GLU A 35 -4.28 -0.76 9.75
N TYR A 36 -2.98 -0.62 10.01
CA TYR A 36 -2.02 -0.26 8.98
C TYR A 36 -1.95 -1.31 7.87
N ALA A 37 -1.91 -2.61 8.21
CA ALA A 37 -1.92 -3.69 7.23
C ALA A 37 -3.18 -3.72 6.38
N VAL A 38 -4.35 -3.57 7.00
CA VAL A 38 -5.62 -3.49 6.26
C VAL A 38 -5.62 -2.29 5.31
N LYS A 39 -5.15 -1.12 5.76
CA LYS A 39 -5.08 0.09 4.94
C LYS A 39 -4.07 -0.06 3.79
N PHE A 40 -2.91 -0.64 4.06
CA PHE A 40 -1.87 -0.91 3.07
C PHE A 40 -2.39 -1.83 1.97
N GLU A 41 -2.97 -2.98 2.34
CA GLU A 41 -3.53 -3.95 1.38
C GLU A 41 -4.68 -3.36 0.58
N SER A 42 -5.53 -2.56 1.23
CA SER A 42 -6.61 -1.86 0.56
C SER A 42 -6.08 -0.97 -0.56
N LEU A 43 -5.12 -0.08 -0.27
CA LEU A 43 -4.54 0.83 -1.25
C LEU A 43 -3.71 0.10 -2.32
N CYS A 44 -2.93 -0.91 -1.92
CA CYS A 44 -2.13 -1.75 -2.80
C CYS A 44 -3.00 -2.45 -3.86
N ALA A 45 -4.19 -2.93 -3.49
CA ALA A 45 -5.13 -3.57 -4.40
C ALA A 45 -5.60 -2.67 -5.56
N PHE A 46 -5.52 -1.34 -5.42
CA PHE A 46 -5.87 -0.39 -6.48
C PHE A 46 -4.68 0.02 -7.37
N ILE A 47 -3.44 -0.35 -7.02
CA ILE A 47 -2.24 0.04 -7.75
C ILE A 47 -1.75 -1.16 -8.58
N PRO A 48 -2.01 -1.19 -9.89
CA PRO A 48 -1.69 -2.36 -10.73
C PRO A 48 -0.22 -2.76 -10.67
N HIS A 49 0.69 -1.77 -10.55
CA HIS A 49 2.13 -1.98 -10.48
C HIS A 49 2.57 -2.82 -9.27
N TYR A 50 1.85 -2.73 -8.16
CA TYR A 50 2.13 -3.56 -7.00
C TYR A 50 1.42 -4.91 -7.10
N ASN A 51 0.36 -5.09 -7.89
CA ASN A 51 -0.39 -6.36 -7.93
C ASN A 51 0.24 -7.48 -8.78
N THR A 52 1.54 -7.42 -9.06
CA THR A 52 2.29 -8.45 -9.77
C THR A 52 3.14 -9.29 -8.82
N LEU A 53 3.55 -10.48 -9.24
CA LEU A 53 4.41 -11.36 -8.45
C LEU A 53 5.81 -10.76 -8.30
N GLU A 54 6.29 -10.07 -9.33
CA GLU A 54 7.60 -9.42 -9.37
C GLU A 54 7.68 -8.26 -8.36
N ALA A 55 6.56 -7.61 -8.05
CA ALA A 55 6.49 -6.50 -7.12
C ALA A 55 6.31 -6.94 -5.65
N GLU A 56 6.23 -8.24 -5.36
CA GLU A 56 5.98 -8.74 -4.00
C GLU A 56 7.10 -8.33 -3.03
N ASN A 57 8.37 -8.38 -3.46
CA ASN A 57 9.48 -7.91 -2.65
C ASN A 57 9.41 -6.39 -2.41
N ASP A 58 9.08 -5.61 -3.45
CA ASP A 58 8.91 -4.17 -3.34
C ASP A 58 7.76 -3.79 -2.40
N LYS A 59 6.69 -4.61 -2.35
CA LYS A 59 5.62 -4.45 -1.34
C LYS A 59 6.13 -4.65 0.07
N CYS A 60 6.89 -5.71 0.32
CA CYS A 60 7.43 -5.97 1.66
C CYS A 60 8.31 -4.81 2.12
N VAL A 61 9.24 -4.37 1.27
CA VAL A 61 10.10 -3.21 1.55
C VAL A 61 9.26 -1.96 1.80
N LYS A 62 8.23 -1.70 0.99
CA LYS A 62 7.34 -0.55 1.16
C LYS A 62 6.55 -0.64 2.47
N PHE A 63 5.99 -1.80 2.79
CA PHE A 63 5.24 -2.06 4.02
C PHE A 63 6.11 -1.82 5.25
N GLU A 64 7.29 -2.44 5.28
CA GLU A 64 8.27 -2.27 6.35
C GLU A 64 8.67 -0.80 6.46
N SER A 65 8.97 -0.12 5.35
CA SER A 65 9.41 1.29 5.38
C SER A 65 8.42 2.23 6.09
N GLY A 66 7.12 1.95 6.02
CA GLY A 66 6.07 2.74 6.68
C GLY A 66 5.81 2.35 8.13
N LEU A 67 6.37 1.24 8.64
CA LEU A 67 6.22 0.84 10.03
C LEU A 67 6.88 1.82 11.01
N HIS A 68 6.26 1.93 12.18
CA HIS A 68 6.82 2.70 13.29
C HIS A 68 8.17 2.10 13.72
N PRO A 69 9.21 2.92 14.02
CA PRO A 69 10.53 2.43 14.39
C PRO A 69 10.51 1.37 15.50
N ASP A 70 9.72 1.58 16.55
CA ASP A 70 9.60 0.65 17.67
C ASP A 70 9.12 -0.75 17.26
N ILE A 71 8.29 -0.83 16.22
CA ILE A 71 7.85 -2.11 15.65
C ILE A 71 8.93 -2.69 14.75
N LYS A 72 9.60 -1.87 13.93
CA LYS A 72 10.69 -2.32 13.05
C LYS A 72 11.80 -3.03 13.83
N HIS A 73 12.15 -2.52 15.01
CA HIS A 73 13.16 -3.12 15.90
C HIS A 73 12.76 -4.48 16.50
N LEU A 74 11.49 -4.88 16.40
CA LEU A 74 11.01 -6.19 16.88
C LEU A 74 11.05 -7.26 15.78
N ILE A 75 11.11 -6.85 14.52
CA ILE A 75 11.12 -7.72 13.34
C ILE A 75 12.55 -7.94 12.81
N GLY A 76 13.52 -7.19 13.32
CA GLY A 76 14.95 -7.28 13.00
C GLY A 76 15.84 -6.71 14.08
#